data_AF-A0A9D3SDZ4-F1
#
_entry.id   AF-A0A9D3SDZ4-F1
#
_cell.length_a   1.000
_cell.length_b   1.000
_cell.length_c   1.000
_cell.angle_alpha   90.00
_cell.angle_beta   90.00
_cell.angle_gamma   90.00
#
_symmetry.space_group_name_H-M   'P 1'
#
loop_
_entity.id
_entity.type
_entity.pdbx_description
1 polymer ?
#
loop_
_entity_poly.entity_id
_entity_poly.type
_entity_poly.pdbx_seq_one_letter_code
_entity_poly.pdbx_strand_id
1 'polypeptide(L)'
;MTSRGQQNFREERERERERESCSGYQSDAKVMRASSLSRMKSVQDSSAGGLWDSVKKAAFVIGSGLFFLVAFRNSVTWHLQRFWGASGDFWQTQWTRLYTAFDGNEASLFFIGTMLVPTFFFWLFNGFLMIADTMGKPAFITRYRIQQDKNNPVEVERVWRAVKVVLCNQLFLSVPLVVLTYTVMSWHGEPCAPELPTFHWVLLELAVCGLLEEVLFYYSHRLFHHPFFYKRIHKIHHEWTAPIGVVSLYAHPMEHVFSNMLPALIGPVLLGSHMATTSLWFTVALIVTSISHCGYHLPLLPSPEFHDFHHLKFNQCYGVLGVLDRLHGTDDKFRKTKEYERHMLLLSLTPLTKSIPDTPKKKSDIISTPDTHIKQE
;
A
#
# COMPACT_ATOMS: atom_id res chain seq x y z
N MET A 1 -61.51 101.18 -40.68
CA MET A 1 -61.17 101.57 -39.30
C MET A 1 -61.29 100.32 -38.43
N THR A 2 -60.29 99.82 -37.70
CA THR A 2 -58.96 100.33 -37.36
C THR A 2 -58.02 99.18 -36.96
N SER A 3 -56.82 99.21 -37.55
CA SER A 3 -55.64 98.33 -37.41
C SER A 3 -54.99 98.26 -36.01
N ARG A 4 -55.69 98.63 -34.93
CA ARG A 4 -55.11 98.71 -33.56
C ARG A 4 -55.43 97.52 -32.65
N GLY A 5 -56.50 96.76 -32.93
CA GLY A 5 -56.90 95.62 -32.08
C GLY A 5 -56.08 94.34 -32.30
N GLN A 6 -55.52 94.13 -33.49
CA GLN A 6 -54.79 92.90 -33.82
C GLN A 6 -53.33 92.90 -33.35
N GLN A 7 -52.74 94.06 -33.06
CA GLN A 7 -51.33 94.16 -32.67
C GLN A 7 -51.13 93.85 -31.18
N ASN A 8 -52.01 94.36 -30.30
CA ASN A 8 -51.95 94.06 -28.86
C ASN A 8 -52.14 92.57 -28.54
N PHE A 9 -53.03 91.89 -29.28
CA PHE A 9 -53.31 90.47 -29.04
C PHE A 9 -52.17 89.53 -29.48
N ARG A 10 -51.22 90.04 -30.28
CA ARG A 10 -50.07 89.28 -30.77
C ARG A 10 -48.90 89.37 -29.79
N GLU A 11 -48.64 90.55 -29.24
CA GLU A 11 -47.57 90.74 -28.24
C GLU A 11 -47.86 90.04 -26.91
N GLU A 12 -49.12 89.97 -26.48
CA GLU A 12 -49.49 89.30 -25.23
C GLU A 12 -49.30 87.78 -25.32
N ARG A 13 -49.63 87.19 -26.48
CA ARG A 13 -49.43 85.76 -26.76
C ARG A 13 -47.97 85.34 -26.93
N GLU A 14 -47.07 86.25 -27.30
CA GLU A 14 -45.63 85.95 -27.35
C GLU A 14 -45.02 85.96 -25.94
N ARG A 15 -45.42 86.90 -25.08
CA ARG A 15 -44.94 86.96 -23.69
C ARG A 15 -45.41 85.78 -22.83
N GLU A 16 -46.62 85.27 -23.07
CA GLU A 16 -47.09 84.05 -22.38
C GLU A 16 -46.30 82.80 -22.81
N ARG A 17 -46.01 82.65 -24.10
CA ARG A 17 -45.22 81.50 -24.59
C ARG A 17 -43.79 81.49 -24.07
N GLU A 18 -43.15 82.65 -23.96
CA GLU A 18 -41.80 82.74 -23.38
C GLU A 18 -41.79 82.38 -21.89
N ARG A 19 -42.82 82.76 -21.12
CA ARG A 19 -42.96 82.38 -19.70
C ARG A 19 -43.19 80.88 -19.52
N GLU A 20 -44.04 80.27 -20.36
CA GLU A 20 -44.29 78.83 -20.30
C GLU A 20 -43.05 78.01 -20.70
N SER A 21 -42.27 78.47 -21.69
CA SER A 21 -41.04 77.79 -22.12
C SER A 21 -39.95 77.81 -21.04
N CYS A 22 -39.74 78.95 -20.37
CA CYS A 22 -38.76 79.05 -19.28
C CYS A 22 -39.17 78.22 -18.04
N SER A 23 -40.47 78.18 -17.72
CA SER A 23 -41.02 77.38 -16.62
C SER A 23 -40.84 75.87 -16.85
N GLY A 24 -41.12 75.39 -18.06
CA GLY A 24 -40.93 73.98 -18.43
C GLY A 24 -39.48 73.52 -18.30
N TYR A 25 -38.53 74.35 -18.75
CA TYR A 25 -37.10 74.02 -18.69
C TYR A 25 -36.57 73.90 -17.24
N GLN A 26 -37.06 74.75 -16.32
CA GLN A 26 -36.68 74.69 -14.91
C GLN A 26 -37.31 73.51 -14.16
N SER A 27 -38.53 73.11 -14.53
CA SER A 27 -39.21 71.91 -14.04
C SER A 27 -38.43 70.64 -14.40
N ASP A 28 -38.11 70.47 -15.68
CA ASP A 28 -37.50 69.23 -16.19
C ASP A 28 -36.07 69.02 -15.68
N ALA A 29 -35.30 70.10 -15.54
CA ALA A 29 -33.97 70.05 -14.93
C ALA A 29 -34.00 69.62 -13.45
N LYS A 30 -35.05 70.00 -12.70
CA LYS A 30 -35.20 69.65 -11.29
C LYS A 30 -35.63 68.19 -11.12
N VAL A 31 -36.49 67.69 -12.00
CA VAL A 31 -36.92 66.28 -12.04
C VAL A 31 -35.77 65.36 -12.42
N MET A 32 -34.98 65.72 -13.45
CA MET A 32 -33.80 64.92 -13.84
C MET A 32 -32.75 64.85 -12.74
N ARG A 33 -32.49 65.95 -12.02
CA ARG A 33 -31.51 65.98 -10.93
C ARG A 33 -31.97 65.18 -9.70
N ALA A 34 -33.26 65.22 -9.38
CA ALA A 34 -33.84 64.40 -8.31
C ALA A 34 -33.80 62.90 -8.65
N SER A 35 -34.08 62.54 -9.91
CA SER A 35 -33.97 61.18 -10.43
C SER A 35 -32.53 60.67 -10.39
N SER A 36 -31.54 61.48 -10.80
CA SER A 36 -30.13 61.08 -10.79
C SER A 36 -29.60 60.89 -9.37
N LEU A 37 -29.98 61.76 -8.43
CA LEU A 37 -29.60 61.64 -7.01
C LEU A 37 -30.26 60.43 -6.34
N SER A 38 -31.53 60.15 -6.64
CA SER A 38 -32.23 58.94 -6.20
C SER A 38 -31.54 57.69 -6.73
N ARG A 39 -31.16 57.68 -8.01
CA ARG A 39 -30.49 56.54 -8.66
C ARG A 39 -29.06 56.35 -8.16
N MET A 40 -28.31 57.42 -7.89
CA MET A 40 -26.99 57.32 -7.27
C MET A 40 -27.09 56.78 -5.84
N LYS A 41 -28.08 57.22 -5.05
CA LYS A 41 -28.29 56.74 -3.68
C LYS A 41 -28.71 55.27 -3.66
N SER A 42 -29.59 54.83 -4.58
CA SER A 42 -29.99 53.42 -4.66
C SER A 42 -28.84 52.50 -5.13
N VAL A 43 -28.00 52.97 -6.06
CA VAL A 43 -26.83 52.22 -6.52
C VAL A 43 -25.79 52.08 -5.40
N GLN A 44 -25.56 53.16 -4.62
CA GLN A 44 -24.59 53.17 -3.52
C GLN A 44 -25.04 52.33 -2.31
N ASP A 45 -26.34 52.30 -1.98
CA ASP A 45 -26.89 51.42 -0.94
C ASP A 45 -26.91 49.94 -1.37
N SER A 46 -27.16 49.65 -2.66
CA SER A 46 -27.18 48.27 -3.17
C SER A 46 -25.80 47.61 -3.25
N SER A 47 -24.74 48.37 -3.55
CA SER A 47 -23.38 47.82 -3.67
C SER A 47 -22.72 47.57 -2.31
N ALA A 48 -22.94 48.46 -1.34
CA ALA A 48 -22.38 48.33 0.01
C ALA A 48 -23.05 47.20 0.82
N GLY A 49 -24.37 47.04 0.69
CA GLY A 49 -25.12 45.96 1.32
C GLY A 49 -24.77 44.57 0.76
N GLY A 50 -24.62 44.45 -0.56
CA GLY A 50 -24.29 43.18 -1.22
C GLY A 50 -22.89 42.68 -0.88
N LEU A 51 -21.87 43.55 -0.93
CA LEU A 51 -20.50 43.17 -0.59
C LEU A 51 -20.39 42.73 0.87
N TRP A 52 -20.99 43.49 1.80
CA TRP A 52 -20.92 43.18 3.22
C TRP A 52 -21.69 41.90 3.59
N ASP A 53 -22.82 41.64 2.94
CA ASP A 53 -23.57 40.38 3.10
C ASP A 53 -22.79 39.19 2.53
N SER A 54 -22.14 39.34 1.38
CA SER A 54 -21.23 38.33 0.82
C SER A 54 -20.03 38.06 1.74
N VAL A 55 -19.41 39.10 2.31
CA VAL A 55 -18.31 38.95 3.27
C VAL A 55 -18.77 38.23 4.54
N LYS A 56 -19.96 38.55 5.08
CA LYS A 56 -20.54 37.85 6.24
C LYS A 56 -20.81 36.38 5.94
N LYS A 57 -21.39 36.07 4.79
CA LYS A 57 -21.65 34.69 4.36
C LYS A 57 -20.35 33.91 4.17
N ALA A 58 -19.36 34.50 3.53
CA ALA A 58 -18.04 33.89 3.36
C ALA A 58 -17.35 33.66 4.71
N ALA A 59 -17.35 34.65 5.61
CA ALA A 59 -16.80 34.52 6.95
C ALA A 59 -17.51 33.43 7.78
N PHE A 60 -18.84 33.33 7.66
CA PHE A 60 -19.62 32.28 8.32
C PHE A 60 -19.31 30.88 7.77
N VAL A 61 -19.23 30.72 6.44
CA VAL A 61 -18.91 29.42 5.80
C VAL A 61 -17.47 29.00 6.10
N ILE A 62 -16.51 29.92 5.97
CA ILE A 62 -15.10 29.64 6.26
C ILE A 62 -14.92 29.37 7.76
N GLY A 63 -15.51 30.20 8.62
CA GLY A 63 -15.43 30.05 10.08
C GLY A 63 -16.07 28.77 10.59
N SER A 64 -17.27 28.41 10.09
CA SER A 64 -17.90 27.14 10.43
C SER A 64 -17.12 25.95 9.89
N GLY A 65 -16.60 26.01 8.65
CA GLY A 65 -15.73 24.98 8.08
C GLY A 65 -14.45 24.76 8.89
N LEU A 66 -13.77 25.83 9.30
CA LEU A 66 -12.59 25.75 10.17
C LEU A 66 -12.93 25.20 11.55
N PHE A 67 -14.05 25.61 12.14
CA PHE A 67 -14.52 25.07 13.42
C PHE A 67 -14.79 23.57 13.34
N PHE A 68 -15.50 23.11 12.31
CA PHE A 68 -15.75 21.68 12.08
C PHE A 68 -14.45 20.91 11.82
N LEU A 69 -13.51 21.47 11.06
CA LEU A 69 -12.22 20.84 10.82
C LEU A 69 -11.41 20.69 12.12
N VAL A 70 -11.36 21.74 12.95
CA VAL A 70 -10.66 21.71 14.24
C VAL A 70 -11.34 20.74 15.20
N ALA A 71 -12.68 20.78 15.30
CA ALA A 71 -13.44 19.86 16.13
C ALA A 71 -13.27 18.41 15.65
N PHE A 72 -13.32 18.15 14.35
CA PHE A 72 -13.09 16.84 13.76
C PHE A 72 -11.67 16.35 14.03
N ARG A 73 -10.65 17.19 13.77
CA ARG A 73 -9.25 16.88 14.08
C ARG A 73 -9.10 16.52 15.55
N ASN A 74 -9.62 17.35 16.46
CA ASN A 74 -9.50 17.15 17.90
C ASN A 74 -10.22 15.87 18.34
N SER A 75 -11.43 15.61 17.83
CA SER A 75 -12.18 14.38 18.10
C SER A 75 -11.45 13.16 17.59
N VAL A 76 -10.96 13.17 16.35
CA VAL A 76 -10.16 12.07 15.78
C VAL A 76 -8.91 11.85 16.62
N THR A 77 -8.15 12.91 16.94
CA THR A 77 -6.95 12.77 17.78
C THR A 77 -7.30 12.24 19.18
N TRP A 78 -8.40 12.67 19.79
CA TRP A 78 -8.81 12.21 21.11
C TRP A 78 -9.22 10.74 21.09
N HIS A 79 -10.05 10.33 20.13
CA HIS A 79 -10.47 8.93 19.99
C HIS A 79 -9.29 8.02 19.64
N LEU A 80 -8.39 8.45 18.75
CA LEU A 80 -7.17 7.74 18.44
C LEU A 80 -6.25 7.67 19.68
N GLN A 81 -6.05 8.75 20.43
CA GLN A 81 -5.25 8.68 21.66
C GLN A 81 -5.88 7.76 22.71
N ARG A 82 -7.20 7.80 22.87
CA ARG A 82 -7.93 6.97 23.83
C ARG A 82 -7.84 5.48 23.48
N PHE A 83 -8.11 5.13 22.22
CA PHE A 83 -8.05 3.74 21.78
C PHE A 83 -6.60 3.24 21.75
N TRP A 84 -5.64 4.03 21.28
CA TRP A 84 -4.24 3.62 21.19
C TRP A 84 -3.61 3.55 22.58
N GLY A 85 -3.97 4.46 23.49
CA GLY A 85 -3.57 4.40 24.90
C GLY A 85 -4.12 3.15 25.58
N ALA A 86 -5.44 2.90 25.49
CA ALA A 86 -6.04 1.70 26.09
C ALA A 86 -5.52 0.40 25.46
N SER A 87 -5.29 0.38 24.15
CA SER A 87 -4.65 -0.75 23.47
C SER A 87 -3.20 -0.92 23.93
N GLY A 88 -2.46 0.17 24.09
CA GLY A 88 -1.08 0.16 24.59
C GLY A 88 -1.00 -0.43 25.99
N ASP A 89 -1.84 0.04 26.92
CA ASP A 89 -1.91 -0.47 28.29
C ASP A 89 -2.26 -1.97 28.31
N PHE A 90 -3.20 -2.40 27.45
CA PHE A 90 -3.55 -3.81 27.31
C PHE A 90 -2.36 -4.66 26.86
N TRP A 91 -1.68 -4.27 25.78
CA TRP A 91 -0.53 -5.00 25.25
C TRP A 91 0.64 -4.99 26.23
N GLN A 92 0.92 -3.85 26.86
CA GLN A 92 1.92 -3.72 27.90
C GLN A 92 1.60 -4.64 29.08
N THR A 93 0.34 -4.73 29.51
CA THR A 93 -0.07 -5.65 30.58
C THR A 93 0.15 -7.11 30.19
N GLN A 94 -0.15 -7.51 28.95
CA GLN A 94 0.12 -8.88 28.49
C GLN A 94 1.62 -9.15 28.40
N TRP A 95 2.39 -8.19 27.90
CA TRP A 95 3.84 -8.27 27.84
C TRP A 95 4.45 -8.40 29.22
N THR A 96 4.06 -7.57 30.19
CA THR A 96 4.56 -7.67 31.57
C THR A 96 4.25 -9.04 32.19
N ARG A 97 3.06 -9.61 31.95
CA ARG A 97 2.73 -10.98 32.40
C ARG A 97 3.64 -12.03 31.76
N LEU A 98 3.92 -11.90 30.47
CA LEU A 98 4.82 -12.81 29.76
C LEU A 98 6.26 -12.65 30.24
N TYR A 99 6.76 -11.42 30.31
CA TYR A 99 8.11 -11.09 30.78
C TYR A 99 8.36 -11.63 32.18
N THR A 100 7.45 -11.36 33.13
CA THR A 100 7.54 -11.87 34.51
C THR A 100 7.45 -13.39 34.61
N ALA A 101 6.72 -14.07 33.71
CA ALA A 101 6.69 -15.53 33.66
C ALA A 101 8.02 -16.15 33.20
N PHE A 102 8.85 -15.38 32.50
CA PHE A 102 10.18 -15.76 32.00
C PHE A 102 11.31 -15.05 32.73
N ASP A 103 11.04 -14.48 33.91
CA ASP A 103 12.01 -13.67 34.67
C ASP A 103 13.32 -14.46 34.90
N GLY A 104 14.45 -13.83 34.57
CA GLY A 104 15.78 -14.45 34.57
C GLY A 104 16.09 -15.40 33.39
N ASN A 105 15.19 -15.55 32.41
CA ASN A 105 15.39 -16.41 31.23
C ASN A 105 14.98 -15.71 29.91
N GLU A 106 15.51 -14.50 29.71
CA GLU A 106 15.24 -13.67 28.54
C GLU A 106 15.68 -14.32 27.22
N ALA A 107 16.72 -15.16 27.26
CA ALA A 107 17.17 -15.91 26.08
C ALA A 107 16.10 -16.88 25.57
N SER A 108 15.42 -17.60 26.48
CA SER A 108 14.32 -18.49 26.11
C SER A 108 13.11 -17.69 25.63
N LEU A 109 12.81 -16.58 26.29
CA LEU A 109 11.74 -15.67 25.86
C LEU A 109 12.00 -15.18 24.43
N PHE A 110 13.22 -14.70 24.16
CA PHE A 110 13.64 -14.27 22.82
C PHE A 110 13.52 -15.38 21.81
N PHE A 111 14.03 -16.58 22.11
CA PHE A 111 13.96 -17.73 21.22
C PHE A 111 12.51 -18.13 20.90
N ILE A 112 11.63 -18.18 21.89
CA ILE A 112 10.21 -18.48 21.67
C ILE A 112 9.58 -17.41 20.77
N GLY A 113 9.83 -16.14 21.07
CA GLY A 113 9.27 -15.01 20.33
C GLY A 113 9.77 -14.88 18.90
N THR A 114 11.06 -15.10 18.65
CA THR A 114 11.67 -14.85 17.33
C THR A 114 11.92 -16.11 16.50
N MET A 115 11.92 -17.30 17.11
CA MET A 115 12.00 -18.57 16.39
C MET A 115 10.64 -19.28 16.33
N LEU A 116 10.03 -19.59 17.48
CA LEU A 116 8.86 -20.48 17.50
C LEU A 116 7.58 -19.81 17.00
N VAL A 117 7.31 -18.56 17.39
CA VAL A 117 6.10 -17.83 16.96
C VAL A 117 6.06 -17.65 15.43
N PRO A 118 7.10 -17.09 14.76
CA PRO A 118 7.08 -16.93 13.30
C PRO A 118 7.02 -18.28 12.58
N THR A 119 7.74 -19.30 13.08
CA THR A 119 7.72 -20.66 12.53
C THR A 119 6.34 -21.30 12.63
N PHE A 120 5.63 -21.11 13.75
CA PHE A 120 4.26 -21.59 13.92
C PHE A 120 3.32 -20.98 12.87
N PHE A 121 3.35 -19.66 12.69
CA PHE A 121 2.51 -19.00 11.68
C PHE A 121 2.87 -19.39 10.25
N PHE A 122 4.16 -19.57 9.95
CA PHE A 122 4.61 -20.11 8.67
C PHE A 122 4.00 -21.49 8.38
N TRP A 123 4.09 -22.44 9.32
CA TRP A 123 3.55 -23.79 9.13
C TRP A 123 2.03 -23.83 9.16
N LEU A 124 1.38 -22.96 9.95
CA LEU A 124 -0.08 -22.85 9.97
C LEU A 124 -0.61 -22.38 8.61
N PHE A 125 -0.04 -21.29 8.07
CA PHE A 125 -0.44 -20.74 6.79
C PHE A 125 -0.15 -21.70 5.63
N ASN A 126 1.08 -22.23 5.56
CA ASN A 126 1.46 -23.15 4.50
C ASN A 126 0.81 -24.52 4.64
N GLY A 127 0.52 -24.99 5.85
CA GLY A 127 -0.21 -26.23 6.10
C GLY A 127 -1.59 -26.21 5.46
N PHE A 128 -2.31 -25.11 5.62
CA PHE A 128 -3.61 -24.92 4.98
C PHE A 128 -3.52 -24.93 3.44
N LEU A 129 -2.53 -24.24 2.88
CA LEU A 129 -2.33 -24.18 1.43
C LEU A 129 -1.86 -25.52 0.84
N MET A 130 -0.98 -26.26 1.54
CA MET A 130 -0.51 -27.58 1.11
C MET A 130 -1.64 -28.60 1.00
N ILE A 131 -2.67 -28.50 1.85
CA ILE A 131 -3.88 -29.32 1.71
C ILE A 131 -4.57 -28.99 0.37
N ALA A 132 -4.70 -27.71 0.03
CA ALA A 132 -5.28 -27.30 -1.25
C ALA A 132 -4.42 -27.73 -2.45
N ASP A 133 -3.09 -27.62 -2.34
CA ASP A 133 -2.13 -28.00 -3.37
C ASP A 133 -2.16 -29.51 -3.67
N THR A 134 -2.24 -30.35 -2.64
CA THR A 134 -2.19 -31.81 -2.80
C THR A 134 -3.55 -32.43 -3.10
N MET A 135 -4.64 -31.85 -2.61
CA MET A 135 -6.00 -32.37 -2.85
C MET A 135 -6.69 -31.76 -4.09
N GLY A 136 -6.20 -30.63 -4.60
CA GLY A 136 -6.89 -29.85 -5.65
C GLY A 136 -8.25 -29.25 -5.18
N LYS A 137 -8.49 -29.21 -3.87
CA LYS A 137 -9.73 -28.75 -3.22
C LYS A 137 -9.38 -27.99 -1.94
N PRO A 138 -10.22 -27.03 -1.49
CA PRO A 138 -11.53 -26.67 -2.01
C PRO A 138 -11.48 -25.67 -3.17
N ALA A 139 -12.52 -25.72 -4.03
CA ALA A 139 -12.63 -24.88 -5.23
C ALA A 139 -12.62 -23.37 -4.96
N PHE A 140 -12.96 -22.94 -3.74
CA PHE A 140 -12.89 -21.52 -3.39
C PHE A 140 -11.46 -20.99 -3.30
N ILE A 141 -10.46 -21.86 -3.07
CA ILE A 141 -9.02 -21.51 -3.10
C ILE A 141 -8.47 -21.80 -4.49
N THR A 142 -8.66 -23.02 -4.99
CA THR A 142 -7.97 -23.49 -6.20
C THR A 142 -8.35 -22.74 -7.47
N ARG A 143 -9.50 -22.06 -7.49
CA ARG A 143 -9.89 -21.13 -8.57
C ARG A 143 -8.96 -19.92 -8.73
N TYR A 144 -8.15 -19.59 -7.72
CA TYR A 144 -7.19 -18.49 -7.76
C TYR A 144 -5.78 -18.92 -8.20
N ARG A 145 -5.59 -20.19 -8.60
CA ARG A 145 -4.30 -20.70 -9.09
C ARG A 145 -3.86 -19.91 -10.32
N ILE A 146 -2.59 -19.48 -10.32
CA ILE A 146 -1.99 -18.69 -11.40
C ILE A 146 -1.59 -19.61 -12.55
N GLN A 147 -0.73 -20.60 -12.28
CA GLN A 147 -0.28 -21.58 -13.26
C GLN A 147 -1.16 -22.84 -13.23
N GLN A 148 -2.28 -22.85 -13.99
CA GLN A 148 -3.27 -23.94 -13.96
C GLN A 148 -2.78 -25.27 -14.54
N ASP A 149 -1.92 -25.20 -15.57
CA ASP A 149 -1.43 -26.38 -16.31
C ASP A 149 -0.22 -27.07 -15.64
N LYS A 150 0.25 -26.56 -14.50
CA LYS A 150 1.45 -27.05 -13.82
C LYS A 150 1.18 -27.36 -12.36
N ASN A 151 1.69 -28.52 -11.91
CA ASN A 151 1.66 -28.93 -10.51
C ASN A 151 0.24 -28.83 -9.90
N ASN A 152 -0.78 -29.42 -10.54
CA ASN A 152 -2.17 -29.39 -10.09
C ASN A 152 -2.90 -30.74 -10.33
N PRO A 153 -3.10 -31.57 -9.30
CA PRO A 153 -2.58 -31.42 -7.93
C PRO A 153 -1.06 -31.62 -7.87
N VAL A 154 -0.44 -31.13 -6.79
CA VAL A 154 0.98 -31.33 -6.54
C VAL A 154 1.23 -32.75 -6.03
N GLU A 155 2.26 -33.41 -6.55
CA GLU A 155 2.70 -34.72 -6.08
C GLU A 155 3.14 -34.67 -4.60
N VAL A 156 2.50 -35.50 -3.78
CA VAL A 156 2.72 -35.55 -2.32
C VAL A 156 4.17 -35.88 -1.96
N GLU A 157 4.84 -36.77 -2.70
CA GLU A 157 6.25 -37.10 -2.47
C GLU A 157 7.17 -35.90 -2.68
N ARG A 158 6.85 -35.04 -3.66
CA ARG A 158 7.59 -33.83 -3.94
C ARG A 158 7.41 -32.80 -2.82
N VAL A 159 6.19 -32.65 -2.32
CA VAL A 159 5.90 -31.81 -1.13
C VAL A 159 6.68 -32.30 0.09
N TRP A 160 6.68 -33.62 0.36
CA TRP A 160 7.42 -34.16 1.50
C TRP A 160 8.93 -33.96 1.41
N ARG A 161 9.51 -34.03 0.21
CA ARG A 161 10.93 -33.67 0.00
C ARG A 161 11.19 -32.20 0.37
N ALA A 162 10.32 -31.29 -0.08
CA ALA A 162 10.44 -29.88 0.27
C ALA A 162 10.31 -29.65 1.78
N VAL A 163 9.30 -30.23 2.41
CA VAL A 163 9.07 -30.14 3.87
C VAL A 163 10.30 -30.59 4.66
N LYS A 164 10.93 -31.71 4.29
CA LYS A 164 12.14 -32.19 4.96
C LYS A 164 13.29 -31.18 4.88
N VAL A 165 13.52 -30.60 3.69
CA VAL A 165 14.58 -29.58 3.51
C VAL A 165 14.26 -28.31 4.31
N VAL A 166 13.01 -27.85 4.28
CA VAL A 166 12.58 -26.67 5.05
C VAL A 166 12.78 -26.89 6.56
N LEU A 167 12.37 -28.06 7.07
CA LEU A 167 12.59 -28.42 8.48
C LEU A 167 14.08 -28.49 8.84
N CYS A 168 14.91 -29.08 7.97
CA CYS A 168 16.36 -29.10 8.16
C CYS A 168 16.96 -27.68 8.17
N ASN A 169 16.56 -26.82 7.24
CA ASN A 169 17.00 -25.42 7.20
C ASN A 169 16.58 -24.67 8.47
N GLN A 170 15.34 -24.83 8.93
CA GLN A 170 14.86 -24.22 10.16
C GLN A 170 15.62 -24.74 11.40
N LEU A 171 15.81 -26.05 11.51
CA LEU A 171 16.43 -26.66 12.69
C LEU A 171 17.94 -26.41 12.76
N PHE A 172 18.67 -26.59 11.64
CA PHE A 172 20.13 -26.58 11.65
C PHE A 172 20.72 -25.22 11.27
N LEU A 173 19.96 -24.32 10.64
CA LEU A 173 20.45 -23.00 10.24
C LEU A 173 19.69 -21.90 11.00
N SER A 174 18.35 -21.96 11.04
CA SER A 174 17.59 -20.88 11.69
C SER A 174 17.76 -20.84 13.20
N VAL A 175 17.70 -21.99 13.88
CA VAL A 175 17.88 -22.04 15.34
C VAL A 175 19.25 -21.50 15.77
N PRO A 176 20.41 -21.95 15.25
CA PRO A 176 21.70 -21.39 15.65
C PRO A 176 21.83 -19.89 15.34
N LEU A 177 21.31 -19.42 14.21
CA LEU A 177 21.41 -18.00 13.86
C LEU A 177 20.54 -17.12 14.77
N VAL A 178 19.36 -17.57 15.20
CA VAL A 178 18.54 -16.85 16.19
C VAL A 178 19.23 -16.78 17.54
N VAL A 179 19.88 -17.85 17.98
CA VAL A 179 20.69 -17.84 19.22
C VAL A 179 21.86 -16.85 19.11
N LEU A 180 22.55 -16.84 17.96
CA LEU A 180 23.61 -15.86 17.70
C LEU A 180 23.05 -14.43 17.68
N THR A 181 21.88 -14.23 17.07
CA THR A 181 21.19 -12.94 17.00
C THR A 181 20.92 -12.38 18.39
N TYR A 182 20.37 -13.20 19.28
CA TYR A 182 20.15 -12.79 20.67
C TYR A 182 21.47 -12.32 21.31
N THR A 183 22.54 -13.10 21.15
CA THR A 183 23.86 -12.76 21.69
C THR A 183 24.36 -11.42 21.17
N VAL A 184 24.25 -11.16 19.86
CA VAL A 184 24.70 -9.92 19.23
C VAL A 184 23.85 -8.72 19.68
N MET A 185 22.52 -8.86 19.67
CA MET A 185 21.63 -7.77 20.07
C MET A 185 21.78 -7.41 21.56
N SER A 186 22.06 -8.41 22.41
CA SER A 186 22.34 -8.20 23.84
C SER A 186 23.70 -7.55 24.13
N TRP A 187 24.59 -7.39 23.15
CA TRP A 187 25.85 -6.66 23.35
C TRP A 187 25.67 -5.15 23.40
N HIS A 188 24.60 -4.62 22.81
CA HIS A 188 24.39 -3.18 22.69
C HIS A 188 22.97 -2.72 23.06
N GLY A 189 22.15 -3.60 23.63
CA GLY A 189 20.80 -3.28 24.05
C GLY A 189 20.16 -4.39 24.90
N GLU A 190 18.89 -4.19 25.23
CA GLU A 190 18.05 -5.14 25.98
C GLU A 190 16.90 -5.58 25.06
N PRO A 191 17.07 -6.65 24.25
CA PRO A 191 16.07 -7.04 23.26
C PRO A 191 14.73 -7.42 23.90
N CYS A 192 14.73 -7.86 25.16
CA CYS A 192 13.54 -8.27 25.90
C CYS A 192 13.14 -7.24 26.97
N ALA A 193 13.47 -5.96 26.79
CA ALA A 193 13.17 -4.92 27.77
C ALA A 193 11.71 -4.95 28.29
N PRO A 194 11.46 -4.57 29.56
CA PRO A 194 10.12 -4.67 30.16
C PRO A 194 9.10 -3.72 29.54
N GLU A 195 9.53 -2.65 28.86
CA GLU A 195 8.68 -1.68 28.18
C GLU A 195 8.56 -2.01 26.69
N LEU A 196 7.31 -2.15 26.22
CA LEU A 196 7.06 -2.32 24.79
C LEU A 196 7.38 -1.04 24.02
N PRO A 197 7.89 -1.16 22.78
CA PRO A 197 8.03 -0.02 21.90
C PRO A 197 6.66 0.61 21.59
N THR A 198 6.66 1.91 21.40
CA THR A 198 5.44 2.63 21.02
C THR A 198 4.96 2.17 19.64
N PHE A 199 3.65 2.23 19.40
CA PHE A 199 3.06 1.80 18.13
C PHE A 199 3.70 2.47 16.89
N HIS A 200 3.98 3.77 16.97
CA HIS A 200 4.60 4.50 15.86
C HIS A 200 6.06 4.10 15.64
N TRP A 201 6.78 3.75 16.71
CA TRP A 201 8.13 3.23 16.61
C TRP A 201 8.14 1.86 15.92
N VAL A 202 7.22 0.96 16.31
CA VAL A 202 7.04 -0.33 15.63
C VAL A 202 6.79 -0.13 14.13
N LEU A 203 5.92 0.80 13.73
CA LEU A 203 5.67 1.08 12.31
C LEU A 203 6.93 1.58 11.57
N LEU A 204 7.72 2.44 12.22
CA LEU A 204 8.98 2.92 11.65
C LEU A 204 9.98 1.77 11.49
N GLU A 205 10.15 0.95 12.52
CA GLU A 205 11.04 -0.22 12.47
C GLU A 205 10.63 -1.17 11.35
N LEU A 206 9.35 -1.52 11.23
CA LEU A 206 8.85 -2.38 10.15
C LEU A 206 9.13 -1.79 8.76
N ALA A 207 8.96 -0.47 8.59
CA ALA A 207 9.25 0.20 7.32
C ALA A 207 10.75 0.15 7.00
N VAL A 208 11.63 0.41 7.98
CA VAL A 208 13.09 0.35 7.80
C VAL A 208 13.54 -1.07 7.52
N CYS A 209 13.01 -2.07 8.25
CA CYS A 209 13.29 -3.48 8.02
C CYS A 209 12.89 -3.91 6.60
N GLY A 210 11.72 -3.50 6.11
CA GLY A 210 11.29 -3.81 4.73
C GLY A 210 12.16 -3.17 3.66
N LEU A 211 12.65 -1.95 3.88
CA LEU A 211 13.59 -1.31 2.96
C LEU A 211 14.97 -2.00 2.97
N LEU A 212 15.46 -2.40 4.13
CA LEU A 212 16.71 -3.15 4.26
C LEU A 212 16.59 -4.54 3.64
N GLU A 213 15.48 -5.23 3.85
CA GLU A 213 15.18 -6.51 3.23
C GLU A 213 15.15 -6.38 1.71
N GLU A 214 14.46 -5.39 1.14
CA GLU A 214 14.45 -5.14 -0.31
C GLU A 214 15.87 -5.00 -0.87
N VAL A 215 16.73 -4.20 -0.22
CA VAL A 215 18.11 -3.99 -0.67
C VAL A 215 18.93 -5.27 -0.58
N LEU A 216 18.95 -5.90 0.59
CA LEU A 216 19.81 -7.05 0.86
C LEU A 216 19.36 -8.26 0.04
N PHE A 217 18.06 -8.54 0.01
CA PHE A 217 17.47 -9.63 -0.76
C PHE A 217 17.72 -9.44 -2.26
N TYR A 218 17.45 -8.26 -2.82
CA TYR A 218 17.63 -8.02 -4.26
C TYR A 218 19.05 -8.36 -4.73
N TYR A 219 20.06 -7.85 -4.02
CA TYR A 219 21.45 -8.08 -4.43
C TYR A 219 21.93 -9.50 -4.14
N SER A 220 21.56 -10.10 -3.01
CA SER A 220 21.94 -11.49 -2.71
C SER A 220 21.27 -12.47 -3.68
N HIS A 221 19.99 -12.26 -3.97
CA HIS A 221 19.21 -13.08 -4.90
C HIS A 221 19.77 -12.95 -6.32
N ARG A 222 20.00 -11.72 -6.81
CA ARG A 222 20.61 -11.49 -8.13
C ARG A 222 22.03 -12.07 -8.22
N LEU A 223 22.82 -12.02 -7.14
CA LEU A 223 24.12 -12.67 -7.08
C LEU A 223 24.00 -14.19 -7.21
N PHE A 224 23.03 -14.82 -6.54
CA PHE A 224 22.81 -16.25 -6.65
C PHE A 224 22.27 -16.70 -8.01
N HIS A 225 21.72 -15.79 -8.80
CA HIS A 225 21.43 -16.01 -10.23
C HIS A 225 22.65 -15.90 -11.16
N HIS A 226 23.80 -15.46 -10.67
CA HIS A 226 25.03 -15.50 -11.47
C HIS A 226 25.34 -16.97 -11.84
N PRO A 227 25.75 -17.29 -13.10
CA PRO A 227 25.82 -18.67 -13.59
C PRO A 227 26.60 -19.66 -12.69
N PHE A 228 27.63 -19.17 -12.01
CA PHE A 228 28.43 -19.97 -11.07
C PHE A 228 27.63 -20.41 -9.83
N PHE A 229 26.90 -19.49 -9.22
CA PHE A 229 26.11 -19.74 -8.02
C PHE A 229 24.78 -20.42 -8.36
N TYR A 230 24.15 -20.04 -9.47
CA TYR A 230 22.87 -20.59 -9.89
C TYR A 230 22.95 -22.11 -10.02
N LYS A 231 23.92 -22.62 -10.78
CA LYS A 231 24.06 -24.07 -11.03
C LYS A 231 24.27 -24.91 -9.77
N ARG A 232 24.84 -24.33 -8.70
CA ARG A 232 25.26 -25.06 -7.49
C ARG A 232 24.38 -24.82 -6.28
N ILE A 233 23.74 -23.67 -6.20
CA ILE A 233 23.04 -23.19 -5.01
C ILE A 233 21.58 -22.94 -5.40
N HIS A 234 21.33 -21.96 -6.28
CA HIS A 234 19.99 -21.43 -6.48
C HIS A 234 19.07 -22.31 -7.36
N LYS A 235 19.65 -23.19 -8.18
CA LYS A 235 18.90 -24.13 -9.02
C LYS A 235 17.96 -25.02 -8.19
N ILE A 236 18.32 -25.35 -6.95
CA ILE A 236 17.49 -26.15 -6.04
C ILE A 236 16.17 -25.43 -5.77
N HIS A 237 16.21 -24.14 -5.42
CA HIS A 237 15.01 -23.34 -5.21
C HIS A 237 14.12 -23.30 -6.47
N HIS A 238 14.74 -23.15 -7.63
CA HIS A 238 14.10 -23.11 -8.95
C HIS A 238 13.65 -24.45 -9.52
N GLU A 239 13.79 -25.57 -8.79
CA GLU A 239 13.16 -26.84 -9.18
C GLU A 239 11.62 -26.67 -9.29
N TRP A 240 11.05 -25.72 -8.53
CA TRP A 240 9.62 -25.42 -8.45
C TRP A 240 9.17 -24.26 -9.35
N THR A 241 9.22 -24.45 -10.66
CA THR A 241 8.78 -23.42 -11.65
C THR A 241 7.32 -22.96 -11.53
N ALA A 242 6.48 -23.75 -10.85
CA ALA A 242 5.17 -23.36 -10.35
C ALA A 242 5.18 -23.61 -8.83
N PRO A 243 5.59 -22.61 -8.03
CA PRO A 243 5.83 -22.79 -6.61
C PRO A 243 4.53 -22.96 -5.82
N ILE A 244 4.71 -23.40 -4.58
CA ILE A 244 3.70 -23.47 -3.52
C ILE A 244 4.28 -22.85 -2.25
N GLY A 245 3.43 -22.43 -1.32
CA GLY A 245 3.89 -21.52 -0.26
C GLY A 245 5.04 -22.08 0.59
N VAL A 246 5.03 -23.39 0.89
CA VAL A 246 6.08 -24.04 1.71
C VAL A 246 7.46 -24.00 1.05
N VAL A 247 7.52 -23.92 -0.28
CA VAL A 247 8.82 -23.93 -1.01
C VAL A 247 9.53 -22.58 -0.96
N SER A 248 8.91 -21.54 -0.38
CA SER A 248 9.57 -20.28 -0.06
C SER A 248 10.84 -20.47 0.78
N LEU A 249 10.91 -21.52 1.60
CA LEU A 249 12.10 -21.88 2.38
C LEU A 249 12.80 -23.16 1.87
N TYR A 250 12.37 -23.70 0.73
CA TYR A 250 13.05 -24.80 0.05
C TYR A 250 14.22 -24.22 -0.75
N ALA A 251 15.39 -24.22 -0.11
CA ALA A 251 16.59 -23.61 -0.65
C ALA A 251 17.84 -24.36 -0.19
N HIS A 252 18.93 -24.20 -0.94
CA HIS A 252 20.25 -24.64 -0.52
C HIS A 252 20.65 -23.93 0.79
N PRO A 253 21.40 -24.56 1.73
CA PRO A 253 21.78 -23.93 3.01
C PRO A 253 22.38 -22.52 2.90
N MET A 254 23.28 -22.32 1.94
CA MET A 254 23.87 -21.01 1.67
C MET A 254 22.82 -19.98 1.22
N GLU A 255 21.88 -20.37 0.36
CA GLU A 255 20.82 -19.47 -0.06
C GLU A 255 19.89 -19.12 1.10
N HIS A 256 19.52 -20.13 1.90
CA HIS A 256 18.71 -19.93 3.08
C HIS A 256 19.35 -18.91 4.03
N VAL A 257 20.65 -19.03 4.33
CA VAL A 257 21.34 -18.07 5.19
C VAL A 257 21.44 -16.68 4.54
N PHE A 258 21.97 -16.59 3.31
CA PHE A 258 22.37 -15.31 2.73
C PHE A 258 21.24 -14.54 2.05
N SER A 259 20.23 -15.22 1.50
CA SER A 259 19.09 -14.57 0.85
C SER A 259 17.82 -14.63 1.68
N ASN A 260 17.56 -15.67 2.47
CA ASN A 260 16.33 -15.68 3.27
C ASN A 260 16.54 -15.05 4.64
N MET A 261 17.56 -15.50 5.38
CA MET A 261 17.72 -15.13 6.78
C MET A 261 18.36 -13.77 7.00
N LEU A 262 19.54 -13.51 6.40
CA LEU A 262 20.27 -12.27 6.63
C LEU A 262 19.48 -11.01 6.21
N PRO A 263 18.79 -10.97 5.06
CA PRO A 263 17.98 -9.80 4.69
C PRO A 263 16.87 -9.49 5.69
N ALA A 264 16.17 -10.50 6.20
CA ALA A 264 15.16 -10.31 7.24
C ALA A 264 15.77 -9.93 8.61
N LEU A 265 16.95 -10.45 8.94
CA LEU A 265 17.58 -10.32 10.25
C LEU A 265 18.30 -8.98 10.46
N ILE A 266 18.95 -8.44 9.44
CA ILE A 266 19.85 -7.29 9.59
C ILE A 266 19.11 -6.04 10.09
N GLY A 267 17.86 -5.83 9.69
CA GLY A 267 17.05 -4.69 10.14
C GLY A 267 16.90 -4.64 11.67
N PRO A 268 16.27 -5.66 12.30
CA PRO A 268 16.14 -5.71 13.76
C PRO A 268 17.46 -5.60 14.52
N VAL A 269 18.54 -6.22 14.01
CA VAL A 269 19.87 -6.16 14.63
C VAL A 269 20.42 -4.74 14.62
N LEU A 270 20.40 -4.06 13.47
CA LEU A 270 20.91 -2.69 13.34
C LEU A 270 20.13 -1.68 14.16
N LEU A 271 18.82 -1.90 14.29
CA LEU A 271 17.93 -1.02 15.05
C LEU A 271 17.94 -1.31 16.56
N GLY A 272 18.51 -2.44 16.99
CA GLY A 272 18.40 -2.89 18.38
C GLY A 272 16.94 -3.15 18.79
N SER A 273 16.14 -3.67 17.85
CA SER A 273 14.69 -3.74 18.01
C SER A 273 14.27 -4.64 19.16
N HIS A 274 13.18 -4.23 19.82
CA HIS A 274 12.53 -5.03 20.85
C HIS A 274 12.06 -6.37 20.27
N MET A 275 12.14 -7.44 21.05
CA MET A 275 11.79 -8.82 20.68
C MET A 275 10.38 -8.91 20.08
N ALA A 276 9.42 -8.17 20.65
CA ALA A 276 8.07 -8.11 20.11
C ALA A 276 8.01 -7.53 18.68
N THR A 277 8.76 -6.46 18.37
CA THR A 277 8.85 -5.94 17.00
C THR A 277 9.55 -6.94 16.09
N THR A 278 10.64 -7.54 16.54
CA THR A 278 11.39 -8.56 15.78
C THR A 278 10.52 -9.78 15.46
N SER A 279 9.75 -10.26 16.42
CA SER A 279 8.78 -11.36 16.25
C SER A 279 7.70 -11.02 15.23
N LEU A 280 7.11 -9.82 15.34
CA LEU A 280 6.12 -9.33 14.39
C LEU A 280 6.72 -9.22 12.98
N TRP A 281 7.90 -8.63 12.85
CA TRP A 281 8.62 -8.48 11.59
C TRP A 281 8.88 -9.83 10.92
N PHE A 282 9.48 -10.79 11.63
CA PHE A 282 9.75 -12.12 11.08
C PHE A 282 8.47 -12.85 10.69
N THR A 283 7.40 -12.69 11.46
CA THR A 283 6.09 -13.28 11.12
C THR A 283 5.55 -12.67 9.83
N VAL A 284 5.57 -11.34 9.70
CA VAL A 284 5.13 -10.64 8.48
C VAL A 284 5.99 -11.04 7.29
N ALA A 285 7.32 -11.04 7.40
CA ALA A 285 8.24 -11.40 6.32
C ALA A 285 8.00 -12.85 5.85
N LEU A 286 7.86 -13.81 6.76
CA LEU A 286 7.58 -15.20 6.42
C LEU A 286 6.22 -15.39 5.74
N ILE A 287 5.17 -14.70 6.22
CA ILE A 287 3.85 -14.77 5.61
C ILE A 287 3.86 -14.11 4.22
N VAL A 288 4.46 -12.94 4.05
CA VAL A 288 4.59 -12.26 2.74
C VAL A 288 5.38 -13.12 1.76
N THR A 289 6.48 -13.73 2.19
CA THR A 289 7.27 -14.64 1.35
C THR A 289 6.48 -15.91 0.99
N SER A 290 5.69 -16.44 1.93
CA SER A 290 4.80 -17.57 1.64
C SER A 290 3.72 -17.19 0.63
N ILE A 291 3.15 -15.99 0.74
CA ILE A 291 2.16 -15.44 -0.20
C ILE A 291 2.79 -15.30 -1.59
N SER A 292 4.00 -14.72 -1.71
CA SER A 292 4.66 -14.55 -3.01
C SER A 292 4.95 -15.87 -3.73
N HIS A 293 5.07 -16.98 -2.98
CA HIS A 293 5.32 -18.32 -3.51
C HIS A 293 4.08 -19.21 -3.59
N CYS A 294 2.93 -18.80 -3.05
CA CYS A 294 1.82 -19.73 -2.85
C CYS A 294 1.18 -20.25 -4.14
N GLY A 295 1.44 -19.60 -5.27
CA GLY A 295 0.84 -19.94 -6.57
C GLY A 295 -0.64 -19.58 -6.67
N TYR A 296 -1.20 -18.88 -5.67
CA TYR A 296 -2.59 -18.43 -5.63
C TYR A 296 -2.69 -16.92 -5.51
N HIS A 297 -3.41 -16.27 -6.43
CA HIS A 297 -3.73 -14.86 -6.32
C HIS A 297 -4.97 -14.65 -5.43
N LEU A 298 -4.80 -14.79 -4.12
CA LEU A 298 -5.89 -14.75 -3.15
C LEU A 298 -6.38 -13.30 -2.86
N PRO A 299 -7.68 -13.11 -2.56
CA PRO A 299 -8.21 -11.80 -2.20
C PRO A 299 -7.58 -11.23 -0.93
N LEU A 300 -7.43 -9.90 -0.90
CA LEU A 300 -6.91 -9.11 0.24
C LEU A 300 -5.45 -9.40 0.63
N LEU A 301 -4.73 -10.22 -0.14
CA LEU A 301 -3.31 -10.49 0.06
C LEU A 301 -2.46 -9.82 -1.04
N PRO A 302 -1.18 -9.50 -0.77
CA PRO A 302 -0.26 -9.01 -1.79
C PRO A 302 -0.19 -9.93 -3.01
N SER A 303 0.03 -9.34 -4.18
CA SER A 303 0.05 -10.09 -5.43
C SER A 303 1.31 -10.98 -5.54
N PRO A 304 1.15 -12.29 -5.79
CA PRO A 304 2.27 -13.20 -6.05
C PRO A 304 2.81 -13.16 -7.49
N GLU A 305 2.14 -12.49 -8.42
CA GLU A 305 2.43 -12.54 -9.88
C GLU A 305 3.89 -12.20 -10.21
N PHE A 306 4.49 -11.26 -9.48
CA PHE A 306 5.87 -10.83 -9.68
C PHE A 306 6.88 -11.95 -9.44
N HIS A 307 6.74 -12.67 -8.33
CA HIS A 307 7.65 -13.74 -7.96
C HIS A 307 7.29 -15.07 -8.63
N ASP A 308 6.02 -15.32 -8.91
CA ASP A 308 5.61 -16.46 -9.75
C ASP A 308 6.22 -16.34 -11.16
N PHE A 309 6.21 -15.13 -11.75
CA PHE A 309 6.90 -14.86 -13.01
C PHE A 309 8.42 -15.04 -12.92
N HIS A 310 9.03 -14.71 -11.77
CA HIS A 310 10.43 -14.99 -11.50
C HIS A 310 10.74 -16.49 -11.60
N HIS A 311 9.97 -17.36 -10.94
CA HIS A 311 10.12 -18.82 -11.03
C HIS A 311 9.87 -19.37 -12.43
N LEU A 312 9.06 -18.68 -13.24
CA LEU A 312 8.80 -19.05 -14.63
C LEU A 312 9.93 -18.67 -15.59
N LYS A 313 10.59 -17.52 -15.38
CA LYS A 313 11.56 -16.94 -16.33
C LYS A 313 13.02 -16.92 -15.84
N PHE A 314 13.24 -17.13 -14.54
CA PHE A 314 14.52 -17.20 -13.83
C PHE A 314 15.37 -15.92 -13.84
N ASN A 315 15.23 -15.02 -14.81
CA ASN A 315 16.15 -13.89 -15.00
C ASN A 315 15.51 -12.50 -14.92
N GLN A 316 14.38 -12.38 -14.22
CA GLN A 316 13.62 -11.14 -14.03
C GLN A 316 13.02 -11.14 -12.62
N CYS A 317 12.67 -9.97 -12.09
CA CYS A 317 11.90 -9.84 -10.85
C CYS A 317 12.60 -10.44 -9.60
N TYR A 318 13.74 -9.86 -9.21
CA TYR A 318 14.57 -10.37 -8.11
C TYR A 318 14.20 -9.84 -6.72
N GLY A 319 13.60 -8.66 -6.62
CA GLY A 319 13.31 -7.96 -5.37
C GLY A 319 12.05 -8.47 -4.67
N VAL A 320 11.85 -7.97 -3.45
CA VAL A 320 10.66 -8.25 -2.63
C VAL A 320 9.56 -7.26 -2.96
N LEU A 321 9.90 -5.97 -3.03
CA LEU A 321 9.00 -4.85 -3.33
C LEU A 321 9.00 -4.48 -4.82
N GLY A 322 10.03 -4.89 -5.57
CA GLY A 322 10.22 -4.57 -6.99
C GLY A 322 10.75 -3.15 -7.26
N VAL A 323 11.10 -2.40 -6.21
CA VAL A 323 11.66 -1.04 -6.34
C VAL A 323 13.02 -1.11 -7.00
N LEU A 324 13.88 -2.03 -6.55
CA LEU A 324 15.21 -2.20 -7.13
C LEU A 324 15.15 -2.87 -8.50
N ASP A 325 14.16 -3.72 -8.78
CA ASP A 325 13.96 -4.21 -10.14
C ASP A 325 13.65 -3.09 -11.10
N ARG A 326 12.77 -2.17 -10.70
CA ARG A 326 12.44 -1.01 -11.51
C ARG A 326 13.64 -0.09 -11.74
N LEU A 327 14.46 0.11 -10.70
CA LEU A 327 15.67 0.91 -10.81
C LEU A 327 16.71 0.29 -11.76
N HIS A 328 16.84 -1.04 -11.73
CA HIS A 328 17.84 -1.76 -12.52
C HIS A 328 17.32 -2.32 -13.86
N GLY A 329 16.04 -2.14 -14.17
CA GLY A 329 15.39 -2.68 -15.37
C GLY A 329 15.24 -4.20 -15.36
N THR A 330 15.25 -4.85 -14.20
CA THR A 330 15.10 -6.32 -14.09
C THR A 330 13.64 -6.78 -14.07
N ASP A 331 12.67 -5.88 -14.22
CA ASP A 331 11.24 -6.16 -14.42
C ASP A 331 10.72 -5.81 -15.84
N ASP A 332 11.59 -5.41 -16.77
CA ASP A 332 11.19 -4.89 -18.08
C ASP A 332 10.37 -5.86 -18.94
N LYS A 333 10.67 -7.16 -18.84
CA LYS A 333 9.87 -8.19 -19.54
C LYS A 333 8.54 -8.40 -18.85
N PHE A 334 8.54 -8.49 -17.52
CA PHE A 334 7.34 -8.69 -16.71
C PHE A 334 6.29 -7.62 -17.01
N ARG A 335 6.72 -6.35 -17.07
CA ARG A 335 5.84 -5.21 -17.35
C ARG A 335 5.14 -5.23 -18.71
N LYS A 336 5.55 -6.11 -19.62
CA LYS A 336 4.95 -6.29 -20.96
C LYS A 336 4.03 -7.50 -21.01
N THR A 337 3.76 -8.16 -19.89
CA THR A 337 2.96 -9.38 -19.83
C THR A 337 1.60 -9.19 -19.17
N LYS A 338 0.74 -10.20 -19.28
CA LYS A 338 -0.59 -10.20 -18.63
C LYS A 338 -0.48 -10.37 -17.11
N GLU A 339 0.55 -11.05 -16.64
CA GLU A 339 0.87 -11.22 -15.23
C GLU A 339 1.11 -9.84 -14.56
N TYR A 340 1.74 -8.88 -15.25
CA TYR A 340 1.86 -7.51 -14.75
C TYR A 340 0.53 -6.76 -14.68
N GLU A 341 -0.35 -6.91 -15.69
CA GLU A 341 -1.71 -6.35 -15.62
C GLU A 341 -2.50 -6.92 -14.44
N ARG A 342 -2.22 -8.17 -14.06
CA ARG A 342 -2.82 -8.82 -12.88
C ARG A 342 -2.09 -8.49 -11.58
N HIS A 343 -0.91 -7.86 -11.59
CA HIS A 343 -0.10 -7.60 -10.40
C HIS A 343 -0.66 -6.45 -9.55
N MET A 344 -1.78 -6.71 -8.88
CA MET A 344 -2.51 -5.75 -8.05
C MET A 344 -3.23 -6.45 -6.90
N LEU A 345 -3.60 -5.71 -5.86
CA LEU A 345 -4.38 -6.26 -4.75
C LEU A 345 -5.77 -6.69 -5.26
N LEU A 346 -6.09 -7.97 -5.11
CA LEU A 346 -7.40 -8.50 -5.45
C LEU A 346 -8.42 -8.13 -4.36
N LEU A 347 -9.29 -7.15 -4.64
CA LEU A 347 -10.37 -6.73 -3.73
C LEU A 347 -11.71 -7.44 -3.98
N SER A 348 -11.81 -8.23 -5.06
CA SER A 348 -13.03 -8.94 -5.44
C SER A 348 -12.91 -10.45 -5.21
N LEU A 349 -14.04 -11.17 -5.25
CA LEU A 349 -14.05 -12.63 -5.18
C LEU A 349 -13.90 -13.30 -6.57
N THR A 350 -13.75 -12.51 -7.64
CA THR A 350 -13.55 -13.00 -8.99
C THR A 350 -12.05 -13.13 -9.26
N PRO A 351 -11.54 -14.32 -9.63
CA PRO A 351 -10.13 -14.49 -9.97
C PRO A 351 -9.67 -13.55 -11.10
N LEU A 352 -8.44 -13.05 -11.01
CA LEU A 352 -7.89 -12.11 -11.99
C LEU A 352 -7.69 -12.72 -13.38
N THR A 353 -7.51 -14.04 -13.47
CA THR A 353 -7.51 -14.76 -14.75
C THR A 353 -8.85 -14.72 -15.47
N LYS A 354 -9.96 -14.40 -14.77
CA LYS A 354 -11.28 -14.21 -15.37
C LYS A 354 -11.57 -12.74 -15.70
N SER A 355 -11.19 -11.81 -14.83
CA SER A 355 -11.41 -10.38 -15.08
C SER A 355 -10.42 -9.81 -16.10
N ILE A 356 -9.19 -10.36 -16.15
CA ILE A 356 -8.14 -10.02 -17.11
C ILE A 356 -7.71 -11.33 -17.79
N PRO A 357 -8.47 -11.84 -18.79
CA PRO A 357 -8.18 -13.12 -19.42
C PRO A 357 -6.94 -13.07 -20.32
N ASP A 358 -6.34 -14.23 -20.55
CA ASP A 358 -5.25 -14.38 -21.52
C ASP A 358 -5.75 -14.08 -22.94
N THR A 359 -4.86 -13.54 -23.77
CA THR A 359 -5.17 -13.30 -25.18
C THR A 359 -5.34 -14.66 -25.87
N PRO A 360 -6.43 -14.91 -26.62
CA PRO A 360 -6.61 -16.18 -27.31
C PRO A 360 -5.46 -16.44 -28.29
N LYS A 361 -4.79 -17.59 -28.16
CA LYS A 361 -3.73 -18.01 -29.09
C LYS A 361 -4.30 -18.05 -30.52
N LYS A 362 -3.64 -17.39 -31.48
CA LYS A 362 -4.00 -17.50 -32.90
C LYS A 362 -3.72 -18.93 -33.37
N LYS A 363 -4.61 -19.49 -34.19
CA LYS A 363 -4.51 -20.85 -34.75
C LYS A 363 -3.18 -21.17 -35.46
N SER A 364 -2.40 -20.15 -35.86
CA SER A 364 -1.08 -20.31 -36.48
C SER A 364 -0.01 -20.87 -35.55
N ASP A 365 -0.14 -20.65 -34.23
CA ASP A 365 0.92 -20.99 -33.26
C ASP A 365 0.79 -22.43 -32.73
N ILE A 366 -0.28 -23.13 -33.12
CA ILE A 366 -0.55 -24.52 -32.73
C ILE A 366 0.19 -25.51 -33.65
N ILE A 367 0.64 -25.07 -34.83
CA ILE A 367 1.20 -25.95 -35.86
C ILE A 367 2.75 -25.93 -35.88
N SER A 368 3.41 -25.02 -35.15
CA SER A 368 4.86 -24.78 -35.29
C SER A 368 5.76 -25.24 -34.14
N THR A 369 5.32 -26.09 -33.22
CA THR A 369 6.22 -26.69 -32.22
C THR A 369 6.36 -28.19 -32.42
N PRO A 370 7.43 -28.67 -33.09
CA PRO A 370 7.90 -30.03 -32.87
C PRO A 370 8.58 -30.10 -31.48
N ASP A 371 8.26 -31.15 -30.73
CA ASP A 371 8.92 -31.50 -29.46
C ASP A 371 10.45 -31.57 -29.64
N THR A 372 11.16 -30.55 -29.16
CA THR A 372 12.58 -30.68 -28.84
C THR A 372 12.74 -30.88 -27.35
N HIS A 373 12.74 -32.14 -26.94
CA HIS A 373 13.42 -32.58 -25.72
C HIS A 373 14.91 -32.23 -25.82
N ILE A 374 15.31 -31.10 -25.26
CA ILE A 374 16.72 -30.83 -24.99
C ILE A 374 17.05 -31.45 -23.63
N LYS A 375 17.69 -32.63 -23.66
CA LYS A 375 18.53 -33.08 -22.55
C LYS A 375 19.66 -32.06 -22.39
N GLN A 376 19.81 -31.46 -21.21
CA GLN A 376 21.01 -30.70 -20.85
C GLN A 376 21.72 -31.43 -19.71
N GLU A 377 22.95 -31.87 -20.02
CA GLU A 377 24.01 -32.23 -19.07
C GLU A 377 24.47 -31.01 -18.25
#